data_AF-A0A246JRR1-F1
#
_entry.id   AF-A0A246JRR1-F1
#
_cell.length_a   1.000
_cell.length_b   1.000
_cell.length_c   1.000
_cell.angle_alpha   90.00
_cell.angle_beta   90.00
_cell.angle_gamma   90.00
#
_symmetry.space_group_name_H-M   'P 1'
#
loop_
_entity.id
_entity.type
_entity.pdbx_description
1 polymer ?
#
loop_
_entity_poly.entity_id
_entity_poly.type
_entity_poly.pdbx_seq_one_letter_code
_entity_poly.pdbx_strand_id
1 'polypeptide(L)'
;MAFSDYSITPSANLTLAGLSLAENSTALASYNNQVRQLMADGKELANTVAALGNPLLLTGGTVTGNIIRSGFGGHYYANDAAHTGPRIYSLVDGSAAPTSPPAGSVVFYYAA
;
A
#
# COMPACT_ATOMS: atom_id res chain seq x y z
N MET A 1 5.24 -1.56 21.43
CA MET A 1 5.79 -0.57 20.50
C MET A 1 5.68 -1.24 19.15
N ALA A 2 4.96 -0.65 18.20
CA ALA A 2 4.81 -1.28 16.91
C ALA A 2 6.15 -1.21 16.15
N PHE A 3 6.41 -2.15 15.25
CA PHE A 3 7.61 -2.10 14.40
C PHE A 3 7.71 -0.81 13.58
N SER A 4 6.57 -0.16 13.30
CA SER A 4 6.48 1.15 12.64
C SER A 4 7.00 2.31 13.48
N ASP A 5 7.11 2.15 14.79
CA ASP A 5 7.49 3.22 15.72
C ASP A 5 9.02 3.34 15.88
N TYR A 6 9.78 2.36 15.38
CA TYR A 6 11.25 2.40 15.44
C TYR A 6 11.83 3.46 14.52
N SER A 7 12.84 4.16 15.03
CA SER A 7 13.62 5.11 14.27
C SER A 7 14.60 4.39 13.35
N ILE A 8 14.76 4.89 12.13
CA ILE A 8 15.85 4.48 11.23
C ILE A 8 17.23 4.94 11.70
N THR A 9 17.29 5.94 12.60
CA THR A 9 18.50 6.35 13.31
C THR A 9 18.70 5.41 14.50
N PRO A 10 19.71 4.51 14.49
CA PRO A 10 19.81 3.43 15.48
C PRO A 10 19.97 3.93 16.91
N SER A 11 20.73 5.01 17.12
CA SER A 11 20.98 5.61 18.43
C SER A 11 19.73 6.24 19.08
N ALA A 12 18.65 6.43 18.33
CA ALA A 12 17.38 6.90 18.86
C ALA A 12 16.52 5.76 19.45
N ASN A 13 16.84 4.50 19.15
CA ASN A 13 16.10 3.34 19.65
C ASN A 13 16.65 2.91 21.01
N LEU A 14 16.40 3.74 22.04
CA LEU A 14 16.93 3.52 23.39
C LEU A 14 16.12 2.51 24.23
N THR A 15 14.93 2.12 23.75
CA THR A 15 14.05 1.18 24.45
C THR A 15 13.35 0.23 23.49
N LEU A 16 12.99 -0.96 23.99
CA LEU A 16 12.22 -2.00 23.32
C LEU A 16 11.03 -2.37 24.22
N ALA A 17 9.82 -1.93 23.86
CA ALA A 17 8.62 -2.06 24.69
C ALA A 17 8.81 -1.67 26.19
N GLY A 18 9.56 -0.59 26.45
CA GLY A 18 9.88 -0.13 27.81
C GLY A 18 11.09 -0.81 28.46
N LEU A 19 11.67 -1.84 27.83
CA LEU A 19 12.94 -2.43 28.24
C LEU A 19 14.09 -1.53 27.75
N SER A 20 14.98 -1.11 28.64
CA SER A 20 16.15 -0.30 28.26
C SER A 20 17.10 -1.10 27.37
N LEU A 21 17.58 -0.50 26.28
CA LEU A 21 18.63 -1.03 25.41
C LEU A 21 20.00 -0.40 25.69
N ALA A 22 20.22 0.12 26.90
CA ALA A 22 21.49 0.72 27.27
C ALA A 22 22.66 -0.27 27.12
N GLU A 23 23.72 0.19 26.47
CA GLU A 23 24.89 -0.62 26.09
C GLU A 23 25.65 -1.21 27.29
N ASN A 24 25.45 -0.67 28.50
CA ASN A 24 26.10 -1.10 29.73
C ASN A 24 25.21 -2.00 30.62
N SER A 25 24.15 -2.58 30.08
CA SER A 25 23.31 -3.52 30.83
C SER A 25 24.06 -4.83 31.10
N THR A 26 24.22 -5.20 32.37
CA THR A 26 24.90 -6.45 32.77
C THR A 26 23.93 -7.54 33.23
N ALA A 27 22.63 -7.24 33.30
CA ALA A 27 21.62 -8.19 33.77
C ALA A 27 21.15 -9.12 32.63
N LEU A 28 21.55 -10.40 32.66
CA LEU A 28 21.11 -11.42 31.68
C LEU A 28 19.59 -11.54 31.57
N ALA A 29 18.85 -11.33 32.67
CA ALA A 29 17.39 -11.34 32.65
C ALA A 29 16.81 -10.25 31.73
N SER A 30 17.45 -9.08 31.68
CA SER A 30 17.06 -7.97 30.79
C SER A 30 17.22 -8.37 29.32
N TYR A 31 18.36 -8.97 28.96
CA TYR A 31 18.60 -9.48 27.61
C TYR A 31 17.59 -10.55 27.19
N ASN A 32 17.31 -11.51 28.07
CA ASN A 32 16.31 -12.56 27.77
C ASN A 32 14.92 -11.96 27.51
N ASN A 33 14.54 -10.91 28.24
CA ASN A 33 13.26 -10.24 28.03
C ASN A 33 13.24 -9.40 26.74
N GLN A 34 14.34 -8.72 26.42
CA GLN A 34 14.48 -7.99 25.15
C GLN A 34 14.37 -8.93 23.95
N VAL A 35 15.07 -10.07 23.97
CA VAL A 35 15.01 -11.05 22.87
C VAL A 35 13.60 -11.63 22.74
N ARG A 36 12.92 -11.97 23.84
CA ARG A 36 11.52 -12.43 23.79
C ARG A 36 10.59 -11.38 23.18
N GLN A 37 10.79 -10.11 23.54
CA GLN A 37 10.00 -9.01 22.98
C GLN A 37 10.25 -8.86 21.47
N LEU A 38 11.51 -8.90 21.03
CA LEU A 38 11.87 -8.82 19.61
C LEU A 38 11.19 -9.93 18.79
N MET A 39 11.17 -11.17 19.32
CA MET A 39 10.51 -12.30 18.67
C MET A 39 8.98 -12.12 18.59
N ALA A 40 8.36 -11.55 19.63
CA ALA A 40 6.93 -11.24 19.65
C ALA A 40 6.57 -10.15 18.64
N ASP A 41 7.30 -9.04 18.64
CA ASP A 41 7.11 -7.94 17.69
C ASP A 41 7.35 -8.46 16.25
N GLY A 42 8.33 -9.33 16.04
CA GLY A 42 8.63 -9.90 14.72
C GLY A 42 7.50 -10.80 14.20
N LYS A 43 6.83 -11.52 15.10
CA LYS A 43 5.63 -12.30 14.77
C LYS A 43 4.44 -11.38 14.46
N GLU A 44 4.29 -10.27 15.17
CA GLU A 44 3.28 -9.25 14.86
C GLU A 44 3.50 -8.66 13.46
N LEU A 45 4.74 -8.26 13.13
CA LEU A 45 5.09 -7.77 11.81
C LEU A 45 4.77 -8.79 10.72
N ALA A 46 5.14 -10.07 10.92
CA ALA A 46 4.83 -11.13 9.98
C ALA A 46 3.32 -11.31 9.76
N ASN A 47 2.51 -11.19 10.82
CA ASN A 47 1.06 -11.25 10.71
C ASN A 47 0.50 -10.05 9.94
N THR A 48 1.01 -8.84 10.21
CA THR A 48 0.60 -7.62 9.50
C THR A 48 0.93 -7.69 8.01
N VAL A 49 2.14 -8.14 7.65
CA VAL A 49 2.53 -8.33 6.25
C VAL A 49 1.65 -9.37 5.57
N ALA A 50 1.36 -10.49 6.24
CA ALA A 50 0.46 -11.51 5.70
C ALA A 50 -0.98 -10.98 5.48
N ALA A 51 -1.43 -10.05 6.34
CA ALA A 51 -2.75 -9.44 6.22
C ALA A 51 -2.87 -8.47 5.02
N LEU A 52 -1.77 -7.97 4.47
CA LEU A 52 -1.79 -7.12 3.27
C LEU A 52 -2.20 -7.90 2.00
N GLY A 53 -2.21 -9.24 2.05
CA GLY A 53 -2.56 -10.07 0.91
C GLY A 53 -1.54 -9.98 -0.23
N ASN A 54 -1.92 -10.45 -1.42
CA ASN A 54 -1.05 -10.38 -2.59
C ASN A 54 -1.22 -9.01 -3.27
N PRO A 55 -0.15 -8.21 -3.40
CA PRO A 55 -0.22 -7.00 -4.20
C PRO A 55 -0.53 -7.36 -5.65
N LEU A 56 -1.30 -6.51 -6.32
CA LEU A 56 -1.55 -6.68 -7.75
C LEU A 56 -0.25 -6.40 -8.52
N LEU A 57 0.10 -7.25 -9.48
CA LEU A 57 1.26 -7.02 -10.33
C LEU A 57 1.03 -5.77 -11.20
N LEU A 58 2.12 -5.07 -11.53
CA LEU A 58 2.08 -3.90 -12.42
C LEU A 58 1.55 -4.27 -13.83
N THR A 59 1.74 -5.53 -14.24
CA THR A 59 1.24 -6.10 -15.48
C THR A 59 -0.25 -6.48 -15.43
N GLY A 60 -0.91 -6.31 -14.29
CA GLY A 60 -2.32 -6.63 -14.08
C GLY A 60 -2.57 -7.90 -13.26
N GLY A 61 -3.84 -8.24 -13.07
CA GLY A 61 -4.31 -9.40 -12.31
C GLY A 61 -5.84 -9.37 -12.11
N THR A 62 -6.41 -10.50 -11.70
CA THR A 62 -7.87 -10.58 -11.44
C THR A 62 -8.19 -10.04 -10.05
N VAL A 63 -8.97 -8.96 -9.98
CA VAL A 63 -9.58 -8.49 -8.72
C VAL A 63 -10.97 -9.08 -8.61
N THR A 64 -11.27 -9.76 -7.50
CA THR A 64 -12.60 -10.31 -7.20
C THR A 64 -13.17 -9.61 -5.97
N GLY A 65 -14.46 -9.27 -5.99
CA GLY A 65 -15.15 -8.58 -4.89
C GLY A 65 -15.28 -7.07 -5.07
N ASN A 66 -15.75 -6.38 -4.03
CA ASN A 66 -16.01 -4.94 -4.08
C ASN A 66 -14.71 -4.15 -3.86
N ILE A 67 -14.37 -3.30 -4.82
CA ILE A 67 -13.27 -2.35 -4.72
C ILE A 67 -13.67 -1.25 -3.72
N ILE A 68 -12.94 -1.13 -2.61
CA ILE A 68 -13.07 0.00 -1.68
C ILE A 68 -12.33 1.19 -2.29
N ARG A 69 -13.02 2.31 -2.49
CA ARG A 69 -12.48 3.52 -3.13
C ARG A 69 -12.50 4.69 -2.15
N SER A 70 -11.43 5.48 -2.08
CA SER A 70 -11.39 6.74 -1.33
C SER A 70 -11.91 7.91 -2.18
N GLY A 71 -13.15 7.80 -2.66
CA GLY A 71 -13.78 8.84 -3.47
C GLY A 71 -14.88 8.31 -4.39
N PHE A 72 -15.78 9.21 -4.81
CA PHE A 72 -16.78 8.91 -5.83
C PHE A 72 -16.15 9.00 -7.22
N GLY A 73 -16.39 7.98 -8.06
CA GLY A 73 -15.90 7.95 -9.43
C GLY A 73 -15.57 6.55 -9.92
N GLY A 74 -15.58 6.37 -11.25
CA GLY A 74 -15.03 5.17 -11.89
C GLY A 74 -13.51 5.16 -11.74
N HIS A 75 -12.97 4.08 -11.17
CA HIS A 75 -11.53 3.84 -11.20
C HIS A 75 -11.20 3.14 -12.51
N TYR A 76 -10.40 3.78 -13.36
CA TYR A 76 -9.99 3.18 -14.62
C TYR A 76 -8.95 2.08 -14.35
N TYR A 77 -9.19 0.90 -14.91
CA TYR A 77 -8.27 -0.23 -14.84
C TYR A 77 -7.97 -0.75 -16.24
N ALA A 78 -6.71 -0.72 -16.65
CA ALA A 78 -6.26 -1.37 -17.88
C ALA A 78 -5.87 -2.82 -17.57
N ASN A 79 -6.43 -3.76 -18.33
CA ASN A 79 -6.04 -5.18 -18.31
C ASN A 79 -4.82 -5.47 -19.21
N ASP A 80 -4.28 -4.46 -19.89
CA ASP A 80 -3.17 -4.56 -20.84
C ASP A 80 -2.19 -3.40 -20.60
N ALA A 81 -0.89 -3.72 -20.54
CA ALA A 81 0.19 -2.76 -20.34
C ALA A 81 0.40 -1.81 -21.54
N ALA A 82 -0.17 -2.12 -22.71
CA ALA A 82 -0.14 -1.24 -23.89
C ALA A 82 -0.96 0.05 -23.70
N HIS A 83 -1.91 0.07 -22.74
CA HIS A 83 -2.71 1.25 -22.42
C HIS A 83 -1.95 2.23 -21.50
N THR A 84 -1.12 3.08 -22.11
CA THR A 84 -0.30 4.07 -21.39
C THR A 84 -1.06 5.39 -21.23
N GLY A 85 -1.55 5.67 -20.01
CA GLY A 85 -2.26 6.91 -19.67
C GLY A 85 -3.66 7.12 -20.29
N PRO A 86 -4.54 6.11 -20.29
CA PRO A 86 -5.91 6.24 -20.82
C PRO A 86 -6.73 7.28 -20.05
N ARG A 87 -7.65 7.93 -20.76
CA ARG A 87 -8.51 9.00 -20.23
C ARG A 87 -9.98 8.65 -20.41
N ILE A 88 -10.82 9.18 -19.51
CA ILE A 88 -12.28 9.13 -19.66
C ILE A 88 -12.76 10.51 -20.13
N TYR A 89 -13.37 10.56 -21.30
CA TYR A 89 -13.98 11.76 -21.87
C TYR A 89 -15.50 11.69 -21.70
N SER A 90 -16.11 12.78 -21.25
CA SER A 90 -17.57 12.93 -21.17
C SER A 90 -17.97 14.14 -22.00
N LEU A 91 -18.68 13.91 -23.10
CA LEU A 91 -19.02 14.91 -24.10
C LEU A 91 -20.53 14.95 -24.34
N VAL A 92 -21.09 16.12 -24.65
CA VAL A 92 -22.49 16.23 -25.07
C VAL A 92 -22.68 15.50 -26.40
N ASP A 93 -23.82 14.85 -26.59
CA ASP A 93 -24.16 14.19 -27.86
C ASP A 93 -24.05 15.16 -29.05
N GLY A 94 -23.46 14.69 -30.15
CA GLY A 94 -23.09 15.51 -31.31
C GLY A 94 -21.75 16.26 -31.21
N SER A 95 -21.02 16.18 -30.08
CA SER A 95 -19.66 16.72 -29.98
C SER A 95 -18.68 15.95 -30.87
N ALA A 96 -17.68 16.65 -31.40
CA ALA A 96 -16.60 15.99 -32.13
C ALA A 96 -15.82 15.03 -31.21
N ALA A 97 -15.40 13.89 -31.76
CA ALA A 97 -14.57 12.94 -31.03
C ALA A 97 -13.23 13.60 -30.62
N PRO A 98 -12.70 13.30 -29.42
CA PRO A 98 -11.38 13.79 -29.01
C PRO A 98 -10.32 13.41 -30.05
N THR A 99 -9.44 14.35 -30.40
CA THR A 99 -8.33 14.07 -31.30
C THR A 99 -7.21 13.36 -30.54
N SER A 100 -6.72 12.27 -31.13
CA SER A 100 -5.58 11.47 -30.60
C SER A 100 -5.73 11.04 -29.12
N PRO A 101 -6.84 10.38 -28.73
CA PRO A 101 -6.96 9.86 -27.38
C PRO A 101 -5.86 8.81 -27.14
N PRO A 102 -5.17 8.83 -25.99
CA PRO A 102 -4.23 7.77 -25.62
C PRO A 102 -4.88 6.39 -25.70
N ALA A 103 -4.10 5.36 -26.05
CA ALA A 103 -4.59 4.00 -26.19
C ALA A 103 -5.32 3.53 -24.92
N GLY A 104 -6.52 2.97 -25.09
CA GLY A 104 -7.39 2.52 -23.98
C GLY A 104 -8.34 3.58 -23.43
N SER A 105 -8.35 4.80 -23.98
CA SER A 105 -9.29 5.83 -23.54
C SER A 105 -10.75 5.48 -23.88
N VAL A 106 -11.68 5.89 -23.00
CA VAL A 106 -13.12 5.68 -23.16
C VAL A 106 -13.81 7.03 -23.35
N VAL A 107 -14.75 7.10 -24.30
CA VAL A 107 -15.53 8.30 -24.60
C VAL A 107 -17.00 8.00 -24.37
N PHE A 108 -17.64 8.77 -23.49
CA PHE A 108 -19.08 8.73 -23.25
C PHE A 108 -19.74 9.97 -23.87
N TYR A 109 -20.76 9.75 -24.70
CA TYR A 109 -21.64 10.81 -25.16
C TYR A 109 -22.93 10.80 -24.32
N TYR A 110 -23.29 11.94 -23.76
CA TYR A 110 -24.50 12.09 -22.94
C TYR A 110 -25.50 13.03 -23.62
N ALA A 111 -26.79 12.67 -23.53
CA ALA A 111 -27.86 13.59 -23.85
C ALA A 111 -27.89 14.69 -22.78
N ALA A 112 -27.87 15.95 -23.22
CA ALA A 112 -28.02 17.12 -22.34
C ALA A 112 -29.48 17.29 -21.88
#